data_AF-A0ABD6AJ95-F1
#
_entry.id   AF-A0ABD6AJ95-F1
#
_cell.length_a   1.000
_cell.length_b   1.000
_cell.length_c   1.000
_cell.angle_alpha   90.00
_cell.angle_beta   90.00
_cell.angle_gamma   90.00
#
_symmetry.space_group_name_H-M   'P 1'
#
loop_
_entity.id
_entity.type
_entity.pdbx_description
1 polymer ?
#
loop_
_entity_poly.entity_id
_entity_poly.type
_entity_poly.pdbx_seq_one_letter_code
_entity_poly.pdbx_strand_id
1 'polypeptide(L)'
;MSEHTAPATAGPAARKRYKRIAYGLLGAGIAALFVAVALDRFVLGVACYWAGGIGMGLVQRFSPVTLYDERDDAIERRASQTTLNLFAYVFVLGTPGGLVLAETGYVDLPGEFYGATWTLFAVYVAFGAAVLYHRRRT
;
A
#
# COMPACT_ATOMS: atom_id res chain seq x y z
N MET A 1 -35.64 31.52 -18.68
CA MET A 1 -34.69 30.59 -19.31
C MET A 1 -33.65 30.28 -18.25
N SER A 2 -33.90 29.24 -17.47
CA SER A 2 -33.05 28.88 -16.32
C SER A 2 -31.81 28.17 -16.86
N GLU A 3 -30.66 28.82 -16.78
CA GLU A 3 -29.38 28.18 -17.03
C GLU A 3 -29.19 27.06 -16.00
N HIS A 4 -29.39 25.82 -16.45
CA HIS A 4 -28.87 24.66 -15.75
C HIS A 4 -27.34 24.76 -15.79
N THR A 5 -26.75 25.28 -14.71
CA THR A 5 -25.31 25.19 -14.47
C THR A 5 -24.95 23.71 -14.40
N ALA A 6 -24.39 23.18 -15.49
CA ALA A 6 -23.82 21.84 -15.50
C ALA A 6 -22.84 21.74 -14.30
N PRO A 7 -22.85 20.65 -13.53
CA PRO A 7 -21.95 20.52 -12.39
C PRO A 7 -20.54 20.66 -12.94
N ALA A 8 -19.82 21.70 -12.49
CA ALA A 8 -18.44 21.90 -12.88
C ALA A 8 -17.69 20.61 -12.59
N THR A 9 -17.32 19.87 -13.63
CA THR A 9 -16.43 18.73 -13.54
C THR A 9 -15.18 19.25 -12.86
N ALA A 10 -15.03 18.93 -11.57
CA ALA A 10 -13.98 19.50 -10.76
C ALA A 10 -12.64 19.22 -11.46
N GLY A 11 -11.94 20.30 -11.81
CA GLY A 11 -10.86 20.23 -12.79
C GLY A 11 -9.68 19.34 -12.35
N PRO A 12 -8.79 18.98 -13.28
CA PRO A 12 -7.60 18.13 -13.00
C PRO A 12 -6.76 18.60 -11.79
N ALA A 13 -6.74 19.91 -11.53
CA ALA A 13 -6.08 20.50 -10.37
C ALA A 13 -6.69 20.07 -9.03
N ALA A 14 -8.03 19.99 -8.94
CA ALA A 14 -8.73 19.55 -7.73
C ALA A 14 -8.43 18.07 -7.45
N ARG A 15 -8.50 17.21 -8.48
CA ARG A 15 -8.13 15.79 -8.39
C ARG A 15 -6.70 15.61 -7.87
N LYS A 16 -5.73 16.30 -8.46
CA LYS A 16 -4.32 16.25 -8.04
C LYS A 16 -4.14 16.70 -6.59
N ARG A 17 -4.87 17.74 -6.17
CA ARG A 17 -4.86 18.24 -4.79
C ARG A 17 -5.38 17.19 -3.81
N TYR A 18 -6.54 16.60 -4.05
CA TYR A 18 -7.11 15.59 -3.15
C TYR A 18 -6.25 14.32 -3.07
N LYS A 19 -5.69 13.84 -4.20
CA LYS A 19 -4.71 12.74 -4.16
C LYS A 19 -3.50 13.10 -3.30
N ARG A 20 -2.93 14.30 -3.48
CA ARG A 20 -1.78 14.75 -2.68
C ARG A 20 -2.12 14.84 -1.20
N ILE A 21 -3.31 15.29 -0.84
CA ILE A 21 -3.75 15.33 0.57
C ILE A 21 -3.89 13.91 1.10
N ALA A 22 -4.56 13.02 0.38
CA ALA A 22 -4.77 11.63 0.81
C ALA A 22 -3.43 10.91 1.06
N TYR A 23 -2.53 10.88 0.07
CA TYR A 23 -1.22 10.25 0.24
C TYR A 23 -0.29 11.05 1.17
N GLY A 24 -0.49 12.36 1.28
CA GLY A 24 0.23 13.22 2.23
C GLY A 24 -0.12 12.89 3.68
N LEU A 25 -1.39 12.61 3.99
CA LEU A 25 -1.82 12.17 5.31
C LEU A 25 -1.23 10.82 5.69
N LEU A 26 -1.26 9.85 4.77
CA LEU A 26 -0.62 8.55 5.01
C LEU A 26 0.90 8.71 5.19
N GLY A 27 1.56 9.47 4.31
CA GLY A 27 3.00 9.73 4.39
C GLY A 27 3.39 10.43 5.70
N ALA A 28 2.62 11.42 6.13
CA ALA A 28 2.83 12.10 7.40
C ALA A 28 2.62 11.17 8.60
N GLY A 29 1.60 10.30 8.57
CA GLY A 29 1.38 9.29 9.60
C GLY A 29 2.54 8.29 9.71
N ILE A 30 3.07 7.81 8.57
CA ILE A 30 4.25 6.96 8.52
C ILE A 30 5.47 7.68 9.11
N ALA A 31 5.74 8.91 8.68
CA ALA A 31 6.86 9.70 9.19
C ALA A 31 6.73 9.95 10.70
N ALA A 32 5.53 10.26 11.18
CA ALA A 32 5.24 10.46 12.60
C ALA A 32 5.53 9.20 13.44
N LEU A 33 5.23 8.01 12.91
CA LEU A 33 5.58 6.76 13.59
C LEU A 33 7.09 6.63 13.78
N PHE A 34 7.89 6.84 12.74
CA PHE A 34 9.35 6.76 12.83
C PHE A 34 9.93 7.79 13.81
N VAL A 35 9.44 9.04 13.76
CA VAL A 35 9.85 10.09 14.71
C VAL A 35 9.48 9.70 16.14
N ALA A 36 8.28 9.18 16.36
CA ALA A 36 7.84 8.78 17.69
C ALA A 36 8.60 7.58 18.23
N VAL A 37 8.98 6.61 17.38
CA VAL A 37 9.90 5.51 17.76
C VAL A 37 11.24 6.06 18.24
N ALA A 38 11.81 7.01 17.51
CA ALA A 38 13.09 7.64 17.89
C ALA A 38 13.03 8.46 19.19
N LEU A 39 11.83 8.83 19.63
CA LEU A 39 11.58 9.58 20.87
C LEU A 39 11.02 8.70 22.01
N ASP A 40 11.03 7.38 21.85
CA ASP A 40 10.44 6.41 22.80
C ASP A 40 8.94 6.64 23.09
N ARG A 41 8.22 7.20 22.12
CA ARG A 41 6.76 7.47 22.17
C ARG A 41 5.98 6.55 21.25
N PHE A 42 6.29 5.25 21.26
CA PHE A 42 5.74 4.28 20.31
C PHE A 42 4.20 4.32 20.17
N VAL A 43 3.46 4.31 21.29
CA VAL A 43 1.99 4.31 21.27
C VAL A 43 1.43 5.54 20.54
N LEU A 44 2.04 6.72 20.76
CA LEU A 44 1.66 7.95 20.06
C LEU A 44 1.96 7.86 18.57
N GLY A 45 3.11 7.28 18.21
CA GLY A 45 3.47 7.01 16.82
C GLY A 45 2.45 6.14 16.09
N VAL A 46 2.01 5.06 16.72
CA VAL A 46 0.99 4.15 16.17
C VAL A 46 -0.34 4.88 15.99
N ALA A 47 -0.76 5.67 16.99
CA ALA A 47 -1.97 6.48 16.88
C ALA A 47 -1.90 7.47 15.70
N CYS A 48 -0.78 8.16 15.51
CA CYS A 48 -0.55 9.06 14.38
C CYS A 48 -0.55 8.32 13.03
N TYR A 49 0.07 7.14 12.95
CA TYR A 49 0.07 6.31 11.76
C TYR A 49 -1.36 5.89 11.35
N TRP A 50 -2.15 5.40 12.31
CA TRP A 50 -3.55 5.06 12.06
C TRP A 50 -4.39 6.28 11.70
N ALA A 51 -4.19 7.42 12.36
CA ALA A 51 -4.87 8.66 12.01
C ALA A 51 -4.55 9.09 10.57
N GLY A 52 -3.31 8.94 10.13
CA GLY A 52 -2.91 9.20 8.74
C GLY A 52 -3.60 8.27 7.74
N GLY A 53 -3.65 6.97 8.03
CA GLY A 53 -4.34 5.97 7.19
C GLY A 53 -5.86 6.19 7.12
N ILE A 54 -6.50 6.44 8.26
CA ILE A 54 -7.93 6.77 8.34
C ILE A 54 -8.20 8.07 7.58
N GLY A 55 -7.37 9.10 7.80
CA GLY A 55 -7.46 10.38 7.09
C GLY A 55 -7.37 10.21 5.57
N MET A 56 -6.42 9.41 5.09
CA MET A 56 -6.32 9.04 3.67
C MET A 56 -7.60 8.36 3.17
N GLY A 57 -8.15 7.41 3.92
CA GLY A 57 -9.39 6.72 3.58
C GLY A 57 -10.60 7.65 3.52
N LEU A 58 -10.73 8.57 4.50
CA LEU A 58 -11.80 9.57 4.54
C LEU A 58 -11.72 10.53 3.34
N VAL A 59 -10.53 11.02 3.00
CA VAL A 59 -10.33 11.90 1.84
C VAL A 59 -10.73 11.20 0.55
N GLN A 60 -10.40 9.91 0.40
CA GLN A 60 -10.80 9.15 -0.78
C GLN A 60 -12.29 8.87 -0.82
N ARG A 61 -12.90 8.51 0.32
CA ARG A 61 -14.32 8.13 0.40
C ARG A 61 -15.26 9.31 0.18
N PHE A 62 -14.90 10.47 0.73
CA PHE A 62 -15.73 11.68 0.73
C PHE A 62 -15.23 12.75 -0.26
N SER A 63 -14.35 12.37 -1.20
CA SER A 63 -13.90 13.32 -2.23
C SER A 63 -15.09 13.71 -3.11
N PRO A 64 -15.32 15.01 -3.37
CA PRO A 64 -16.36 15.47 -4.29
C PRO A 64 -15.98 15.23 -5.76
N VAL A 65 -14.80 14.68 -6.04
CA VAL A 65 -14.24 14.46 -7.37
C VAL A 65 -13.90 12.99 -7.53
N THR A 66 -14.16 12.42 -8.71
CA THR A 66 -13.60 11.12 -9.06
C THR A 66 -12.08 11.23 -9.02
N LEU A 67 -11.44 10.49 -8.09
CA LEU A 67 -9.99 10.57 -7.90
C LEU A 67 -9.25 9.76 -8.97
N TYR A 68 -9.75 8.58 -9.28
CA TYR A 68 -9.12 7.64 -10.21
C TYR A 68 -9.88 7.62 -11.54
N ASP A 69 -9.15 7.56 -12.65
CA ASP A 69 -9.69 7.28 -13.98
C ASP A 69 -9.11 5.97 -14.53
N GLU A 70 -9.57 5.58 -15.72
CA GLU A 70 -9.11 4.36 -16.40
C GLU A 70 -7.59 4.32 -16.62
N ARG A 71 -6.96 5.48 -16.81
CA ARG A 71 -5.50 5.56 -16.98
C ARG A 71 -4.79 5.32 -15.66
N ASP A 72 -5.27 5.90 -14.57
CA ASP A 72 -4.76 5.66 -13.22
C ASP A 72 -4.88 4.17 -12.86
N ASP A 73 -6.05 3.55 -13.12
CA ASP A 73 -6.28 2.13 -12.86
C ASP A 73 -5.36 1.23 -13.69
N ALA A 74 -5.12 1.59 -14.97
CA ALA A 74 -4.19 0.87 -15.83
C ALA A 74 -2.74 0.98 -15.33
N ILE A 75 -2.33 2.15 -14.84
CA ILE A 75 -1.01 2.37 -14.23
C ILE A 75 -0.90 1.56 -12.94
N GLU A 76 -1.90 1.63 -12.06
CA GLU A 76 -1.93 0.89 -10.79
C GLU A 76 -1.86 -0.62 -11.03
N ARG A 77 -2.59 -1.15 -12.01
CA ARG A 77 -2.54 -2.57 -12.36
C ARG A 77 -1.14 -3.01 -12.81
N ARG A 78 -0.49 -2.22 -13.67
CA ARG A 78 0.87 -2.50 -14.14
C ARG A 78 1.88 -2.40 -12.98
N ALA A 79 1.80 -1.35 -12.18
CA ALA A 79 2.67 -1.15 -11.03
C ALA A 79 2.52 -2.30 -10.03
N SER A 80 1.29 -2.67 -9.68
CA SER A 80 0.99 -3.80 -8.78
C SER A 80 1.56 -5.10 -9.31
N GLN A 81 1.39 -5.38 -10.61
CA GLN A 81 1.96 -6.58 -11.22
C GLN A 81 3.49 -6.58 -11.19
N THR A 82 4.13 -5.46 -11.53
CA THR A 82 5.59 -5.34 -11.48
C THR A 82 6.11 -5.52 -10.05
N THR A 83 5.47 -4.89 -9.06
CA THR A 83 5.83 -5.02 -7.65
C THR A 83 5.66 -6.45 -7.16
N LEU A 84 4.52 -7.10 -7.45
CA LEU A 84 4.28 -8.50 -7.07
C LEU A 84 5.25 -9.45 -7.78
N ASN A 85 5.64 -9.20 -9.03
CA ASN A 85 6.64 -10.04 -9.69
C ASN A 85 8.02 -9.89 -9.07
N LEU A 86 8.43 -8.64 -8.76
CA LEU A 86 9.71 -8.37 -8.11
C LEU A 86 9.81 -9.09 -6.76
N PHE A 87 8.80 -8.93 -5.90
CA PHE A 87 8.78 -9.60 -4.61
C PHE A 87 8.64 -11.11 -4.73
N ALA A 88 8.13 -11.64 -5.85
CA ALA A 88 8.02 -13.08 -6.06
C ALA A 88 9.41 -13.66 -6.28
N TYR A 89 10.25 -12.98 -7.09
CA TYR A 89 11.64 -13.36 -7.24
C TYR A 89 12.41 -13.28 -5.92
N VAL A 90 12.23 -12.20 -5.16
CA VAL A 90 12.85 -12.06 -3.83
C VAL A 90 12.41 -13.20 -2.91
N PHE A 91 11.12 -13.55 -2.92
CA PHE A 91 10.59 -14.60 -2.05
C PHE A 91 11.08 -16.00 -2.47
N VAL A 92 10.99 -16.32 -3.76
CA VAL A 92 11.34 -17.63 -4.33
C VAL A 92 12.84 -17.89 -4.30
N LEU A 93 13.68 -16.87 -4.47
CA LEU A 93 15.14 -17.04 -4.43
C LEU A 93 15.70 -16.78 -3.03
N GLY A 94 15.24 -15.71 -2.39
CA GLY A 94 15.77 -15.25 -1.10
C GLY A 94 15.42 -16.18 0.06
N THR A 95 14.21 -16.73 0.10
CA THR A 95 13.81 -17.64 1.18
C THR A 95 14.61 -18.94 1.18
N PRO A 96 14.58 -19.78 0.12
CA PRO A 96 15.36 -21.01 0.12
C PRO A 96 16.87 -20.73 0.12
N GLY A 97 17.34 -19.69 -0.57
CA GLY A 97 18.75 -19.31 -0.56
C GLY A 97 19.25 -18.94 0.84
N GLY A 98 18.47 -18.14 1.58
CA GLY A 98 18.77 -17.78 2.97
C GLY A 98 18.78 -19.01 3.88
N LEU A 99 17.79 -19.90 3.75
CA LEU A 99 17.73 -21.14 4.55
C LEU A 99 18.91 -22.07 4.28
N VAL A 100 19.32 -22.23 3.02
CA VAL A 100 20.50 -23.05 2.68
C VAL A 100 21.77 -22.45 3.30
N LEU A 101 21.96 -21.13 3.20
CA LEU A 101 23.12 -20.45 3.80
C LEU A 101 23.13 -20.57 5.33
N ALA A 102 21.97 -20.58 5.96
CA ALA A 102 21.83 -20.77 7.40
C ALA A 102 22.16 -22.20 7.83
N GLU A 103 21.59 -23.18 7.14
CA GLU A 103 21.82 -24.60 7.42
C GLU A 103 23.28 -24.99 7.23
N THR A 104 23.96 -24.36 6.27
CA THR A 104 25.40 -24.57 6.01
C THR A 104 26.32 -23.75 6.91
N GLY A 105 25.77 -22.93 7.82
CA GLY A 105 26.53 -22.15 8.80
C GLY A 105 27.24 -20.92 8.23
N TYR A 106 26.91 -20.48 7.01
CA TYR A 106 27.49 -19.26 6.42
C TYR A 106 26.86 -17.98 6.95
N VAL A 107 25.58 -18.01 7.34
CA VAL A 107 24.83 -16.84 7.83
C VAL A 107 23.89 -17.23 8.96
N ASP A 108 23.92 -16.48 10.06
CA ASP A 108 22.86 -16.55 11.07
C ASP A 108 21.65 -15.70 10.63
N LEU A 109 20.48 -16.34 10.52
CA LEU A 109 19.25 -15.63 10.15
C LEU A 109 18.59 -15.00 11.38
N PRO A 110 18.33 -13.69 11.37
CA PRO A 110 17.65 -13.02 12.47
C PRO A 110 16.16 -13.42 12.52
N GLY A 111 15.51 -13.26 13.67
CA GLY A 111 14.09 -13.65 13.84
C GLY A 111 13.16 -12.92 12.87
N GLU A 112 13.52 -11.69 12.51
CA GLU A 112 12.85 -10.83 11.54
C GLU A 112 12.79 -11.44 10.13
N PHE A 113 13.76 -12.29 9.76
CA PHE A 113 13.74 -13.02 8.49
C PHE A 113 12.47 -13.84 8.35
N TYR A 114 12.14 -14.64 9.37
CA TYR A 114 10.95 -15.48 9.37
C TYR A 114 9.67 -14.64 9.36
N GLY A 115 9.65 -13.52 10.09
CA GLY A 115 8.53 -12.57 10.04
C GLY A 115 8.30 -11.99 8.65
N ALA A 116 9.37 -11.60 7.95
CA ALA A 116 9.31 -11.11 6.58
C ALA A 116 8.86 -12.20 5.60
N THR A 117 9.36 -13.43 5.73
CA THR A 117 8.94 -14.60 4.94
C THR A 117 7.44 -14.87 5.11
N TRP A 118 6.93 -14.89 6.34
CA TRP A 118 5.50 -15.08 6.60
C TRP A 118 4.64 -13.94 6.04
N THR A 119 5.13 -12.70 6.12
CA THR A 119 4.42 -11.55 5.55
C THR A 119 4.31 -11.64 4.04
N LEU A 120 5.42 -11.95 3.35
CA LEU A 120 5.41 -12.16 1.89
C LEU A 120 4.51 -13.33 1.50
N PHE A 121 4.59 -14.44 2.24
CA PHE A 121 3.70 -15.58 2.04
C PHE A 121 2.22 -15.18 2.13
N ALA A 122 1.84 -14.45 3.18
CA ALA A 122 0.47 -13.99 3.36
C ALA A 122 -0.01 -13.09 2.20
N VAL A 123 0.85 -12.20 1.70
CA VAL A 123 0.55 -11.35 0.53
C VAL A 123 0.26 -12.20 -0.71
N TYR A 124 1.08 -13.20 -1.03
CA TYR A 124 0.85 -14.07 -2.20
C TYR A 124 -0.37 -14.98 -2.04
N VAL A 125 -0.61 -15.50 -0.84
CA VAL A 125 -1.82 -16.29 -0.55
C VAL A 125 -3.07 -15.43 -0.72
N ALA A 126 -3.09 -14.22 -0.16
CA ALA A 126 -4.20 -13.29 -0.31
C ALA A 126 -4.42 -12.91 -1.78
N PHE A 127 -3.35 -12.64 -2.53
CA PHE A 127 -3.42 -12.38 -3.97
C PHE A 127 -3.99 -13.56 -4.75
N GLY A 128 -3.51 -14.78 -4.49
CA GLY A 128 -4.02 -16.01 -5.13
C GLY A 128 -5.49 -16.27 -4.80
N ALA A 129 -5.89 -16.05 -3.54
CA ALA A 129 -7.28 -16.15 -3.11
C ALA A 129 -8.19 -15.12 -3.82
N ALA A 130 -7.72 -13.88 -3.96
CA ALA A 130 -8.44 -12.83 -4.70
C ALA A 130 -8.60 -13.20 -6.18
N VAL A 131 -7.53 -13.69 -6.84
CA VAL A 131 -7.59 -14.15 -8.24
C VAL A 131 -8.60 -15.27 -8.40
N LEU A 132 -8.57 -16.28 -7.52
CA LEU A 132 -9.53 -17.39 -7.54
C LEU A 132 -10.96 -16.92 -7.34
N TYR A 133 -11.18 -16.00 -6.38
CA TYR A 133 -12.49 -15.43 -6.10
C TYR A 133 -13.06 -14.69 -7.32
N HIS A 134 -12.28 -13.77 -7.91
CA HIS A 134 -12.72 -13.01 -9.08
C HIS A 134 -12.92 -13.89 -10.31
N ARG A 135 -12.05 -14.89 -10.53
CA ARG A 135 -12.21 -15.86 -11.63
C ARG A 135 -13.49 -16.71 -11.53
N ARG A 136 -14.01 -16.93 -10.33
CA ARG A 136 -15.27 -17.69 -10.13
C ARG A 136 -16.52 -16.81 -10.31
N ARG A 137 -16.38 -15.49 -10.20
CA ARG A 137 -17.50 -14.53 -10.26
C ARG A 137 -17.61 -13.80 -11.59
N THR A 138 -16.62 -13.96 -12.47
CA THR A 138 -16.56 -13.38 -13.81
C THR A 138 -16.71 -14.52 -14.81
#